data_AF-A0A7V4E248-F1
#
_entry.id   AF-A0A7V4E248-F1
#
_cell.length_a   1.000
_cell.length_b   1.000
_cell.length_c   1.000
_cell.angle_alpha   90.00
_cell.angle_beta   90.00
_cell.angle_gamma   90.00
#
_symmetry.space_group_name_H-M   'P 1'
#
loop_
_entity.id
_entity.type
_entity.pdbx_description
1 polymer ?
#
loop_
_entity_poly.entity_id
_entity_poly.type
_entity_poly.pdbx_seq_one_letter_code
_entity_poly.pdbx_strand_id
1 'polypeptide(L)'
;MKILNLLFGFVLGKKYIYNVYYGIIGAGIAQVEIPEIIIHRDIPCYRIVASGYTNKFFSLIFNVNNRVESYIDTHNLRTIRYEKHLNEGTW
;
A
#
# COMPACT_ATOMS: atom_id res chain seq x y z
N MET A 1 -4.19 -19.97 -11.85
CA MET A 1 -4.39 -18.50 -11.74
C MET A 1 -5.64 -18.07 -10.95
N LYS A 2 -6.79 -18.75 -11.05
CA LYS A 2 -8.01 -18.40 -10.28
C LYS A 2 -7.96 -18.67 -8.76
N ILE A 3 -7.16 -19.63 -8.30
CA ILE A 3 -7.12 -20.05 -6.88
C ILE A 3 -6.40 -19.06 -5.95
N LEU A 4 -5.40 -18.31 -6.44
CA LEU A 4 -4.68 -17.33 -5.60
C LEU A 4 -5.52 -16.09 -5.25
N ASN A 5 -6.44 -15.67 -6.13
CA ASN A 5 -7.32 -14.52 -5.85
C ASN A 5 -8.28 -14.76 -4.67
N LEU A 6 -8.59 -16.02 -4.35
CA LEU A 6 -9.54 -16.35 -3.29
C LEU A 6 -8.90 -16.35 -1.89
N LEU A 7 -7.58 -16.58 -1.81
CA LEU A 7 -6.88 -16.74 -0.52
C LEU A 7 -6.46 -15.40 0.13
N PHE A 8 -6.31 -14.32 -0.65
CA PHE A 8 -5.81 -13.05 -0.12
C PHE A 8 -6.84 -11.90 -0.12
N GLY A 9 -7.97 -12.02 -0.80
CA GLY A 9 -8.98 -10.95 -0.89
C GLY A 9 -8.53 -9.70 -1.68
N PHE A 10 -7.22 -9.55 -1.94
CA PHE A 10 -6.63 -8.52 -2.78
C PHE A 10 -6.58 -8.97 -4.24
N VAL A 11 -7.20 -8.19 -5.12
CA VAL A 11 -7.35 -8.52 -6.54
C VAL A 11 -6.52 -7.54 -7.39
N LEU A 12 -5.84 -8.06 -8.42
CA LEU A 12 -5.13 -7.26 -9.41
C LEU A 12 -6.05 -6.19 -10.02
N GLY A 13 -5.57 -4.95 -10.07
CA GLY A 13 -6.31 -3.78 -10.54
C GLY A 13 -7.32 -3.21 -9.54
N LYS A 14 -7.48 -3.80 -8.33
CA LYS A 14 -8.35 -3.25 -7.30
C LYS A 14 -7.58 -2.41 -6.28
N LYS A 15 -8.26 -1.36 -5.83
CA LYS A 15 -7.84 -0.46 -4.76
C LYS A 15 -8.78 -0.61 -3.57
N TYR A 16 -8.18 -0.69 -2.39
CA TYR A 16 -8.87 -0.81 -1.11
C TYR A 16 -8.55 0.45 -0.30
N ILE A 17 -9.58 1.20 0.08
CA ILE A 17 -9.45 2.49 0.75
C ILE A 17 -10.13 2.39 2.11
N TYR A 18 -9.42 2.80 3.15
CA TYR A 18 -9.84 2.70 4.54
C TYR A 18 -9.76 4.08 5.20
N ASN A 19 -10.82 4.44 5.92
CA ASN A 19 -10.78 5.60 6.81
C ASN A 19 -10.07 5.20 8.11
N VAL A 20 -9.05 5.96 8.50
CA VAL A 20 -8.30 5.77 9.73
C VAL A 20 -8.88 6.69 10.78
N TYR A 21 -9.15 6.16 11.97
CA TYR A 21 -9.69 6.91 13.11
C TYR A 21 -8.75 6.79 14.31
N TYR A 22 -8.65 7.87 15.07
CA TYR A 22 -8.07 7.90 16.41
C TYR A 22 -9.19 8.15 17.42
N GLY A 23 -9.64 7.09 18.08
CA GLY A 23 -10.89 7.12 18.85
C GLY A 23 -12.08 7.44 17.93
N ILE A 24 -12.87 8.45 18.28
CA ILE A 24 -14.01 8.91 17.48
C ILE A 24 -13.63 9.91 16.38
N ILE A 25 -12.37 10.34 16.33
CA ILE A 25 -11.94 11.40 15.42
C ILE A 25 -11.31 10.77 14.18
N GLY A 26 -11.79 11.13 12.99
CA GLY A 26 -11.16 10.73 11.74
C GLY A 26 -9.75 11.31 11.66
N ALA A 27 -8.76 10.46 11.40
CA ALA A 27 -7.35 10.81 11.33
C ALA A 27 -6.83 10.92 9.89
N GLY A 28 -7.35 10.11 8.97
CA GLY A 28 -6.86 10.09 7.60
C GLY A 28 -7.39 8.92 6.78
N ILE A 29 -6.66 8.59 5.73
CA ILE A 29 -6.95 7.47 4.85
C ILE A 29 -5.72 6.60 4.69
N ALA A 30 -5.94 5.29 4.67
CA ALA A 30 -4.98 4.30 4.23
C ALA A 30 -5.49 3.62 2.96
N GLN A 31 -4.63 3.41 1.99
CA GLN A 31 -4.96 2.69 0.76
C GLN A 31 -3.96 1.59 0.47
N VAL A 32 -4.45 0.47 -0.05
CA VAL A 32 -3.64 -0.65 -0.56
C VAL A 32 -4.16 -1.04 -1.93
N GLU A 33 -3.27 -1.27 -2.88
CA GLU A 33 -3.62 -1.71 -4.22
C GLU A 33 -2.55 -2.61 -4.84
N ILE A 34 -2.98 -3.47 -5.76
CA ILE A 34 -2.09 -4.21 -6.67
C ILE A 34 -2.41 -3.72 -8.08
N PRO A 35 -1.88 -2.57 -8.52
CA PRO A 35 -2.23 -1.98 -9.82
C PRO A 35 -1.94 -2.92 -10.98
N GLU A 36 -0.80 -3.61 -10.94
CA GLU A 36 -0.28 -4.35 -12.07
C GLU A 36 0.73 -5.44 -11.66
N ILE A 37 1.06 -6.30 -12.62
CA ILE A 37 2.23 -7.17 -12.55
C ILE A 37 3.32 -6.49 -13.38
N ILE A 38 4.49 -6.27 -12.79
CA ILE A 38 5.66 -5.69 -13.45
C ILE A 38 6.76 -6.73 -13.62
N ILE A 39 7.63 -6.54 -14.59
CA ILE A 39 8.90 -7.29 -14.66
C ILE A 39 9.96 -6.51 -13.90
N HIS A 40 10.53 -7.11 -12.85
CA HIS A 40 11.65 -6.55 -12.11
C HIS A 40 12.80 -7.55 -12.07
N ARG A 41 13.93 -7.21 -12.71
CA ARG A 41 15.11 -8.11 -12.84
C ARG A 41 14.71 -9.48 -13.41
N ASP A 42 13.97 -9.46 -14.52
CA ASP A 42 13.45 -10.64 -15.23
C ASP A 42 12.46 -11.52 -14.42
N ILE A 43 12.00 -11.05 -13.26
CA ILE A 43 11.00 -11.74 -12.43
C ILE A 43 9.66 -11.02 -12.53
N PRO A 44 8.56 -11.71 -12.92
CA PRO A 44 7.22 -11.15 -12.83
C PRO A 44 6.83 -10.97 -11.35
N CYS A 45 6.45 -9.75 -10.99
CA CYS A 45 6.15 -9.36 -9.62
C CYS A 45 4.80 -8.66 -9.53
N TYR A 46 4.00 -9.00 -8.52
CA TYR A 46 2.92 -8.13 -8.07
C TYR A 46 3.53 -6.83 -7.54
N ARG A 47 3.16 -5.69 -8.12
CA ARG A 47 3.49 -4.39 -7.53
C ARG A 47 2.43 -4.05 -6.51
N ILE A 48 2.73 -4.22 -5.23
CA ILE A 48 1.84 -3.85 -4.12
C ILE A 48 2.20 -2.43 -3.69
N VAL A 49 1.22 -1.54 -3.70
CA VAL A 49 1.38 -0.14 -3.29
C VAL A 49 0.48 0.10 -2.08
N ALA A 50 1.09 0.46 -0.96
CA ALA A 50 0.39 0.94 0.22
C ALA A 50 0.70 2.43 0.42
N SER A 51 -0.29 3.22 0.78
CA SER A 51 -0.06 4.63 1.14
C SER A 51 -1.02 5.10 2.21
N GLY A 52 -0.61 6.12 2.92
CA GLY A 52 -1.37 6.69 4.04
C GLY A 52 -1.21 8.19 4.07
N TYR A 53 -2.31 8.88 4.32
CA TYR A 53 -2.30 10.34 4.46
C TYR A 53 -3.23 10.80 5.57
N THR A 54 -2.77 11.76 6.37
CA THR A 54 -3.61 12.42 7.38
C THR A 54 -4.54 13.43 6.73
N ASN A 55 -5.70 13.64 7.36
CA ASN A 55 -6.59 14.73 6.96
C ASN A 55 -6.06 16.09 7.44
N LYS A 56 -6.66 17.19 6.94
CA LYS A 56 -6.22 18.55 7.26
C LYS A 56 -6.14 18.85 8.76
N PHE A 57 -7.06 18.31 9.57
CA PHE A 57 -7.09 18.55 11.01
C PHE A 57 -5.94 17.82 11.71
N PHE A 58 -5.77 16.52 11.44
CA PHE A 58 -4.68 15.73 12.03
C PHE A 58 -3.30 16.15 11.53
N SER A 59 -3.18 16.62 10.28
CA SER A 59 -1.93 17.11 9.73
C SER A 59 -1.34 18.31 10.46
N LEU A 60 -2.14 19.05 11.24
CA LEU A 60 -1.66 20.14 12.10
C LEU A 60 -0.90 19.63 13.33
N ILE A 61 -1.22 18.42 13.79
CA ILE A 61 -0.56 17.76 14.92
C ILE A 61 0.59 16.89 14.39
N PHE A 62 0.31 16.08 13.38
CA PHE A 62 1.27 15.20 12.75
C PHE A 62 0.86 14.93 11.29
N ASN A 63 1.63 15.46 10.33
CA ASN A 63 1.40 15.20 8.92
C ASN A 63 1.88 13.79 8.57
N VAL A 64 1.08 13.03 7.83
CA VAL A 64 1.53 11.79 7.18
C VAL A 64 1.22 11.90 5.70
N ASN A 65 2.19 11.57 4.86
CA ASN A 65 2.05 11.35 3.43
C ASN A 65 3.03 10.27 2.98
N ASN A 66 2.70 9.02 3.31
CA ASN A 66 3.57 7.89 3.08
C ASN A 66 3.18 7.10 1.85
N ARG A 67 4.19 6.52 1.21
CA ARG A 67 4.03 5.54 0.15
C ARG A 67 5.04 4.42 0.32
N VAL A 68 4.56 3.19 0.34
CA VAL A 68 5.35 1.97 0.44
C VAL A 68 5.05 1.11 -0.78
N GLU A 69 6.10 0.65 -1.45
CA GLU A 69 6.00 -0.25 -2.58
C GLU A 69 6.72 -1.56 -2.28
N SER A 70 6.09 -2.69 -2.61
CA SER A 70 6.66 -4.03 -2.47
C SER A 70 6.46 -4.80 -3.76
N TYR A 71 7.53 -5.38 -4.29
CA TYR A 71 7.49 -6.21 -5.49
C TYR A 71 7.59 -7.66 -5.05
N ILE A 72 6.51 -8.42 -5.20
CA ILE A 72 6.42 -9.81 -4.74
C ILE A 72 6.38 -10.74 -5.96
N ASP A 73 7.31 -11.69 -6.04
CA ASP A 73 7.36 -12.73 -7.09
C ASP A 73 6.00 -13.45 -7.23
N THR A 74 5.44 -13.50 -8.44
CA THR A 74 4.13 -14.10 -8.70
C THR A 74 4.09 -15.62 -8.54
N HIS A 75 5.25 -16.28 -8.56
CA HIS A 75 5.41 -17.74 -8.44
C HIS A 75 5.73 -18.18 -7.01
N ASN A 76 6.77 -17.58 -6.42
CA ASN A 76 7.28 -18.02 -5.12
C ASN A 76 6.83 -17.14 -3.94
N LEU A 77 6.10 -16.05 -4.19
CA LEU A 77 5.64 -15.09 -3.18
C LEU A 77 6.76 -14.48 -2.32
N ARG A 78 7.97 -14.38 -2.88
CA ARG A 78 9.14 -13.78 -2.22
C ARG A 78 9.19 -12.28 -2.51
N THR A 79 9.58 -11.49 -1.52
CA THR A 79 9.85 -10.07 -1.73
C THR A 79 11.14 -9.89 -2.52
N ILE A 80 11.03 -9.31 -3.71
CA ILE A 80 12.16 -9.02 -4.60
C ILE A 80 12.68 -7.60 -4.38
N ARG A 81 11.77 -6.66 -4.11
CA ARG A 81 12.09 -5.27 -3.81
C ARG A 81 11.13 -4.71 -2.78
N TYR A 82 11.65 -3.84 -1.93
CA TYR A 82 10.88 -3.10 -0.95
C TYR A 82 11.39 -1.67 -0.89
N GLU A 83 10.48 -0.70 -0.94
CA GLU A 83 10.81 0.73 -0.92
C GLU A 83 9.80 1.49 -0.08
N LYS A 84 10.29 2.42 0.74
CA LYS A 84 9.46 3.33 1.53
C LYS A 84 9.83 4.77 1.23
N HIS A 85 8.81 5.56 0.91
CA HIS A 85 8.84 7.02 0.88
C HIS A 85 8.00 7.48 2.05
N LEU A 86 8.68 7.86 3.14
CA LEU A 86 8.03 8.32 4.35
C LEU A 86 8.11 9.85 4.40
N ASN A 87 6.97 10.48 4.64
CA ASN A 87 6.87 11.89 4.95
C ASN A 87 5.94 11.98 6.16
N GLU A 88 6.57 12.08 7.33
CA GLU A 88 5.90 12.00 8.63
C GLU A 88 6.38 13.18 9.49
N GLY A 89 5.47 14.05 9.91
CA GLY A 89 5.79 15.23 10.72
C GLY A 89 6.37 16.39 9.91
N THR A 90 7.37 17.06 10.49
CA THR A 90 8.03 18.26 9.93
C THR A 90 9.53 18.08 9.69
N TRP A 91 10.09 16.89 9.98
CA TRP A 91 11.53 16.62 9.96
C TRP A 91 11.83 15.23 9.42
#